data_AF-A0A8B9UL69-F1
#
_entry.id   AF-A0A8B9UL69-F1
#
_cell.length_a   1.000
_cell.length_b   1.000
_cell.length_c   1.000
_cell.angle_alpha   90.00
_cell.angle_beta   90.00
_cell.angle_gamma   90.00
#
_symmetry.space_group_name_H-M   'P 1'
#
loop_
_entity.id
_entity.type
_entity.pdbx_description
1 polymer ?
#
loop_
_entity_poly.entity_id
_entity_poly.type
_entity_poly.pdbx_seq_one_letter_code
_entity_poly.pdbx_strand_id
1 'polypeptide(L)'
;MHSDNQMSREETVCKYCGVSYLILHEFKAMEEKVKALEKQITFYEGSIEREKRLQEELQSLYLDLEHCRADRESKTERITNLTKELKAKQDELKNAKEDLRYFQEEKEAAYKQSQVLRNTLEHHCSTLNKAVSLFPFIRSELENIKEVVSSNLESWAALKEEIFVQIKTVSKEALTEIPKLNQRLAKSQRENESLQEKVKHLTLVADTVELKTQQLQTSLQQGNELQSRCRELQKETLDLTNQVETTGLKLQKVTAEMDHYKKLLMMKSTELDVCQNELKKMKYENGISESRLTKELKEKEESLLISQQVCKHLQEEVAEKERREEDLKRRTSRSESELETLKALLQQTEEEVVMLKQERELMLISHQNRTEQLQETLRQKMRNEDNWREKDIILE
;
A
#
# COMPACT_ATOMS: atom_id res chain seq x y z
N MET A 1 28.90 100.71 -17.40
CA MET A 1 28.84 102.14 -17.07
C MET A 1 28.42 102.26 -15.62
N HIS A 2 29.35 102.56 -14.71
CA HIS A 2 29.08 103.25 -13.45
C HIS A 2 30.34 104.08 -13.18
N SER A 3 30.12 105.39 -13.15
CA SER A 3 31.13 106.44 -13.09
C SER A 3 31.83 106.45 -11.74
N ASP A 4 33.15 106.60 -11.77
CA ASP A 4 33.95 107.00 -10.62
C ASP A 4 33.48 108.37 -10.13
N ASN A 5 32.94 108.42 -8.91
CA ASN A 5 32.65 109.65 -8.20
C ASN A 5 33.61 109.73 -7.01
N GLN A 6 34.68 110.50 -7.17
CA GLN A 6 35.71 110.72 -6.15
C GLN A 6 35.32 111.94 -5.30
N MET A 7 34.83 111.71 -4.07
CA MET A 7 34.44 112.78 -3.12
C MET A 7 35.65 113.35 -2.37
N SER A 8 35.58 114.64 -2.01
CA SER A 8 36.64 115.39 -1.31
C SER A 8 36.77 115.00 0.19
N ARG A 9 37.98 115.10 0.76
CA ARG A 9 38.31 114.61 2.12
C ARG A 9 37.60 115.33 3.28
N GLU A 10 37.10 116.54 3.07
CA GLU A 10 36.42 117.32 4.11
C GLU A 10 34.91 117.04 4.18
N GLU A 11 34.34 116.40 3.15
CA GLU A 11 32.92 116.01 3.09
C GLU A 11 32.66 114.58 3.60
N THR A 12 33.73 113.81 3.79
CA THR A 12 33.67 112.39 4.15
C THR A 12 33.92 112.13 5.64
N VAL A 13 34.07 113.15 6.49
CA VAL A 13 34.30 112.98 7.93
C VAL A 13 33.23 113.73 8.73
N CYS A 14 32.53 113.02 9.63
CA CYS A 14 31.49 113.61 10.47
C CYS A 14 32.09 114.57 11.51
N LYS A 15 31.66 115.84 11.50
CA LYS A 15 32.16 116.91 12.39
C LYS A 15 31.91 116.71 13.89
N TYR A 16 31.09 115.74 14.30
CA TYR A 16 30.77 115.49 15.71
C TYR A 16 31.41 114.23 16.31
N CYS A 17 31.89 113.27 15.50
CA CYS A 17 32.45 112.01 16.01
C CYS A 17 33.74 111.54 15.32
N GLY A 18 34.28 112.29 14.34
CA GLY A 18 35.64 112.06 13.81
C GLY A 18 35.83 110.78 12.99
N VAL A 19 34.76 110.02 12.71
CA VAL A 19 34.82 108.81 11.88
C VAL A 19 34.65 109.19 10.40
N SER A 20 35.51 108.63 9.54
CA SER A 20 35.36 108.73 8.09
C SER A 20 34.17 107.90 7.62
N TYR A 21 33.21 108.51 6.92
CA TYR A 21 32.06 107.88 6.26
C TYR A 21 32.47 106.72 5.36
N LEU A 22 33.70 106.73 4.81
CA LEU A 22 34.27 105.62 4.05
C LEU A 22 34.51 104.38 4.92
N ILE A 23 35.08 104.56 6.12
CA ILE A 23 35.32 103.46 7.07
C ILE A 23 33.99 102.88 7.56
N LEU A 24 33.00 103.72 7.87
CA LEU A 24 31.67 103.26 8.28
C LEU A 24 30.94 102.50 7.15
N HIS A 25 31.02 102.97 5.90
CA HIS A 25 30.46 102.28 4.74
C HIS A 25 31.15 100.93 4.50
N GLU A 26 32.48 100.85 4.63
CA GLU A 26 33.22 99.60 4.51
C GLU A 26 32.86 98.59 5.61
N PHE A 27 32.72 99.04 6.87
CA PHE A 27 32.24 98.19 7.96
C PHE A 27 30.82 97.69 7.71
N LYS A 28 29.91 98.55 7.22
CA LYS A 28 28.55 98.15 6.88
C LYS A 28 28.50 97.15 5.70
N ALA A 29 29.32 97.35 4.68
CA ALA A 29 29.45 96.43 3.56
C ALA A 29 30.04 95.07 4.01
N MET A 30 30.98 95.08 4.96
CA MET A 30 31.51 93.85 5.56
C MET A 30 30.47 93.16 6.45
N GLU A 31 29.70 93.90 7.23
CA GLU A 31 28.61 93.36 8.04
C GLU A 31 27.50 92.72 7.17
N GLU A 32 27.14 93.35 6.05
CA GLU A 32 26.20 92.79 5.08
C GLU A 32 26.77 91.52 4.41
N LYS A 33 28.06 91.50 4.08
CA LYS A 33 28.74 90.29 3.57
C LYS A 33 28.78 89.17 4.61
N VAL A 34 29.05 89.49 5.88
CA VAL A 34 29.03 88.50 6.97
C VAL A 34 27.62 87.94 7.14
N LYS A 35 26.58 88.79 7.18
CA LYS A 35 25.18 88.32 7.22
C LYS A 35 24.80 87.47 6.01
N ALA A 36 25.31 87.80 4.82
CA ALA A 36 25.09 86.98 3.62
C ALA A 36 25.79 85.62 3.71
N LEU A 37 27.01 85.57 4.24
CA LEU A 37 27.76 84.34 4.47
C LEU A 37 27.13 83.47 5.58
N GLU A 38 26.67 84.07 6.68
CA GLU A 38 25.94 83.37 7.76
C GLU A 38 24.65 82.71 7.23
N LYS A 39 23.91 83.40 6.35
CA LYS A 39 22.75 82.83 5.65
C LYS A 39 23.14 81.67 4.71
N GLN A 40 24.30 81.74 4.07
CA GLN A 40 24.80 80.64 3.23
C GLN A 40 25.24 79.44 4.08
N ILE A 41 25.95 79.67 5.19
CA ILE A 41 26.38 78.61 6.11
C ILE A 41 25.17 77.85 6.66
N THR A 42 24.18 78.56 7.19
CA THR A 42 22.94 77.94 7.70
C THR A 42 22.17 77.17 6.62
N PHE A 43 22.18 77.64 5.36
CA PHE A 43 21.61 76.91 4.23
C PHE A 43 22.39 75.61 3.90
N TYR A 44 23.73 75.67 3.90
CA TYR A 44 24.58 74.51 3.64
C TYR A 44 24.52 73.48 4.77
N GLU A 45 24.50 73.91 6.03
CA GLU A 45 24.28 73.04 7.19
C GLU A 45 22.94 72.29 7.06
N GLY A 46 21.85 73.00 6.74
CA GLY A 46 20.56 72.37 6.47
C GLY A 46 20.57 71.43 5.26
N SER A 47 21.46 71.65 4.29
CA SER A 47 21.64 70.76 3.13
C SER A 47 22.39 69.49 3.51
N ILE A 48 23.43 69.60 4.33
CA ILE A 48 24.18 68.45 4.86
C ILE A 48 23.26 67.55 5.69
N GLU A 49 22.41 68.14 6.55
CA GLU A 49 21.50 67.35 7.39
C GLU A 49 20.43 66.63 6.55
N ARG A 50 19.97 67.25 5.45
CA ARG A 50 19.07 66.58 4.49
C ARG A 50 19.75 65.43 3.77
N GLU A 51 20.98 65.64 3.29
CA GLU A 51 21.76 64.59 2.62
C GLU A 51 22.02 63.41 3.55
N LYS A 52 22.38 63.68 4.82
CA LYS A 52 22.57 62.65 5.84
C LYS A 52 21.30 61.84 6.08
N ARG A 53 20.14 62.49 6.23
CA ARG A 53 18.85 61.80 6.35
C ARG A 53 18.53 60.95 5.12
N LEU A 54 18.74 61.49 3.92
CA LEU A 54 18.52 60.75 2.67
C LEU A 54 19.46 59.53 2.58
N GLN A 55 20.69 59.65 3.06
CA GLN A 55 21.65 58.55 3.07
C GLN A 55 21.25 57.44 4.06
N GLU A 56 20.74 57.81 5.24
CA GLU A 56 20.19 56.87 6.23
C GLU A 56 18.92 56.18 5.69
N GLU A 57 18.00 56.92 5.07
CA GLU A 57 16.82 56.37 4.40
C GLU A 57 17.20 55.41 3.26
N LEU A 58 18.18 55.78 2.45
CA LEU A 58 18.70 54.94 1.37
C LEU A 58 19.26 53.62 1.92
N GLN A 59 20.05 53.68 3.01
CA GLN A 59 20.59 52.48 3.65
C GLN A 59 19.49 51.57 4.21
N SER A 60 18.47 52.13 4.87
CA SER A 60 17.31 51.37 5.33
C SER A 60 16.60 50.68 4.17
N LEU A 61 16.35 51.40 3.07
CA LEU A 61 15.69 50.86 1.88
C LEU A 61 16.52 49.74 1.22
N TYR A 62 17.85 49.85 1.20
CA TYR A 62 18.72 48.78 0.70
C TYR A 62 18.59 47.51 1.55
N LEU A 63 18.58 47.65 2.88
CA LEU A 63 18.44 46.53 3.80
C LEU A 63 17.08 45.83 3.62
N ASP A 64 16.00 46.62 3.49
CA ASP A 64 14.65 46.10 3.24
C ASP A 64 14.56 45.37 1.90
N LEU A 65 15.24 45.88 0.86
CA LEU A 65 15.27 45.26 -0.46
C LEU A 65 16.04 43.94 -0.46
N GLU A 66 17.16 43.85 0.24
CA GLU A 66 17.89 42.60 0.45
C GLU A 66 17.04 41.57 1.21
N HIS A 67 16.36 42.00 2.28
CA HIS A 67 15.47 41.14 3.03
C HIS A 67 14.32 40.60 2.16
N CYS A 68 13.67 41.48 1.39
CA CYS A 68 12.63 41.09 0.45
C CYS A 68 13.14 40.13 -0.64
N ARG A 69 14.38 40.31 -1.10
CA ARG A 69 15.01 39.43 -2.08
C ARG A 69 15.22 38.03 -1.50
N ALA A 70 15.80 37.94 -0.31
CA ALA A 70 16.03 36.67 0.37
C ALA A 70 14.71 35.93 0.68
N ASP A 71 13.68 36.64 1.14
CA ASP A 71 12.35 36.07 1.37
C ASP A 71 11.71 35.57 0.07
N ARG A 72 11.82 36.35 -1.01
CA ARG A 72 11.33 35.93 -2.33
C ARG A 72 12.06 34.68 -2.85
N GLU A 73 13.38 34.62 -2.70
CA GLU A 73 14.19 33.46 -3.09
C GLU A 73 13.78 32.22 -2.29
N SER A 74 13.65 32.34 -0.97
CA SER A 74 13.18 31.25 -0.10
C SER A 74 11.78 30.77 -0.47
N LYS A 75 10.85 31.69 -0.74
CA LYS A 75 9.49 31.35 -1.20
C LYS A 75 9.52 30.65 -2.56
N THR A 76 10.36 31.10 -3.48
CA THR A 76 10.50 30.48 -4.81
C THR A 76 11.04 29.06 -4.66
N GLU A 77 12.06 28.83 -3.84
CA GLU A 77 12.61 27.50 -3.58
C GLU A 77 11.55 26.56 -2.98
N ARG A 78 10.81 27.02 -1.97
CA ARG A 78 9.69 26.25 -1.38
C ARG A 78 8.65 25.87 -2.43
N ILE A 79 8.24 26.81 -3.29
CA ILE A 79 7.29 26.54 -4.38
C ILE A 79 7.85 25.47 -5.32
N THR A 80 9.14 25.55 -5.69
CA THR A 80 9.74 24.54 -6.58
C THR A 80 9.79 23.15 -5.96
N ASN A 81 10.06 23.05 -4.65
CA ASN A 81 10.08 21.77 -3.93
C ASN A 81 8.66 21.19 -3.81
N LEU A 82 7.68 22.00 -3.41
CA LEU A 82 6.28 21.58 -3.38
C LEU A 82 5.76 21.16 -4.76
N THR A 83 6.21 21.82 -5.83
CA THR A 83 5.84 21.45 -7.21
C THR A 83 6.40 20.08 -7.60
N LYS A 84 7.64 19.77 -7.19
CA LYS A 84 8.25 18.45 -7.41
C LYS A 84 7.51 17.37 -6.63
N GLU A 85 7.20 17.61 -5.36
CA GLU A 85 6.44 16.68 -4.52
C GLU A 85 5.04 16.43 -5.07
N LEU A 86 4.34 17.49 -5.49
CA LEU A 86 3.02 17.38 -6.09
C LEU A 86 3.06 16.51 -7.35
N LYS A 87 4.07 16.71 -8.21
CA LYS A 87 4.26 15.92 -9.42
C LYS A 87 4.53 14.44 -9.08
N ALA A 88 5.39 14.17 -8.11
CA ALA A 88 5.65 12.81 -7.64
C ALA A 88 4.37 12.13 -7.13
N LYS A 89 3.56 12.84 -6.33
CA LYS A 89 2.26 12.34 -5.85
C LYS A 89 1.25 12.13 -6.97
N GLN A 90 1.29 12.97 -8.01
CA GLN A 90 0.44 12.80 -9.18
C GLN A 90 0.82 11.56 -9.99
N ASP A 91 2.11 11.27 -10.12
CA ASP A 91 2.63 10.06 -10.79
C ASP A 91 2.31 8.80 -9.96
N GLU A 92 2.51 8.82 -8.64
CA GLU A 92 2.10 7.74 -7.73
C GLU A 92 0.60 7.43 -7.87
N LEU A 93 -0.26 8.46 -7.89
CA LEU A 93 -1.70 8.29 -8.04
C LEU A 93 -2.07 7.70 -9.41
N LYS A 94 -1.34 8.06 -10.47
CA LYS A 94 -1.56 7.50 -11.81
C LYS A 94 -1.22 6.01 -11.84
N ASN A 95 -0.08 5.62 -11.27
CA ASN A 95 0.33 4.22 -11.18
C ASN A 95 -0.68 3.41 -10.34
N ALA A 96 -1.10 3.93 -9.19
CA ALA A 96 -2.11 3.27 -8.36
C ALA A 96 -3.46 3.06 -9.08
N LYS A 97 -3.86 3.99 -9.96
CA LYS A 97 -5.06 3.82 -10.81
C LYS A 97 -4.87 2.75 -11.89
N GLU A 98 -3.68 2.64 -12.44
CA GLU A 98 -3.33 1.58 -13.40
C GLU A 98 -3.36 0.21 -12.73
N ASP A 99 -2.75 0.08 -11.55
CA ASP A 99 -2.79 -1.15 -10.74
C ASP A 99 -4.22 -1.54 -10.36
N LEU A 100 -5.05 -0.57 -9.93
CA LEU A 100 -6.44 -0.83 -9.57
C LEU A 100 -7.25 -1.37 -10.76
N ARG A 101 -7.02 -0.84 -11.96
CA ARG A 101 -7.66 -1.34 -13.19
C ARG A 101 -7.17 -2.75 -13.52
N TYR A 102 -5.87 -3.00 -13.40
CA TYR A 102 -5.30 -4.34 -13.60
C TYR A 102 -5.92 -5.37 -12.65
N PHE A 103 -5.97 -5.09 -11.35
CA PHE A 103 -6.59 -5.99 -10.37
C PHE A 103 -8.09 -6.19 -10.61
N GLN A 104 -8.78 -5.18 -11.13
CA GLN A 104 -10.19 -5.29 -11.47
C GLN A 104 -10.41 -6.24 -12.66
N GLU A 105 -9.56 -6.17 -13.69
CA GLU A 105 -9.58 -7.09 -14.83
C GLU A 105 -9.24 -8.53 -14.39
N GLU A 106 -8.22 -8.70 -13.55
CA GLU A 106 -7.83 -10.01 -13.00
C GLU A 106 -8.96 -10.63 -12.16
N LYS A 107 -9.62 -9.83 -11.32
CA LYS A 107 -10.79 -10.25 -10.55
C LYS A 107 -11.93 -10.70 -11.46
N GLU A 108 -12.21 -9.98 -12.54
CA GLU A 108 -13.28 -10.34 -13.47
C GLU A 108 -12.94 -11.64 -14.24
N ALA A 109 -11.68 -11.83 -14.62
CA ALA A 109 -11.21 -13.07 -15.23
C ALA A 109 -11.34 -14.26 -14.27
N ALA A 110 -10.90 -14.11 -13.02
CA ALA A 110 -11.03 -15.14 -11.99
C ALA A 110 -12.50 -15.48 -11.70
N TYR A 111 -13.39 -14.47 -11.68
CA TYR A 111 -14.82 -14.68 -11.52
C TYR A 111 -15.43 -15.48 -12.68
N LYS A 112 -15.09 -15.13 -13.93
CA LYS A 112 -15.52 -15.88 -15.13
C LYS A 112 -15.04 -17.34 -15.07
N GLN A 113 -13.79 -17.58 -14.67
CA GLN A 113 -13.25 -18.93 -14.53
C GLN A 113 -13.98 -19.73 -13.44
N SER A 114 -14.25 -19.12 -12.28
CA SER A 114 -15.03 -19.74 -11.20
C SER A 114 -16.43 -20.13 -11.66
N GLN A 115 -17.10 -19.27 -12.43
CA GLN A 115 -18.42 -19.56 -12.97
C GLN A 115 -18.41 -20.75 -13.94
N VAL A 116 -17.40 -20.83 -14.82
CA VAL A 116 -17.25 -22.00 -15.71
C VAL A 116 -17.08 -23.28 -14.91
N LEU A 117 -16.19 -23.29 -13.92
CA LEU A 117 -15.96 -24.45 -13.06
C LEU A 117 -17.23 -24.87 -12.31
N ARG A 118 -18.03 -23.90 -11.82
CA ARG A 118 -19.30 -24.16 -11.15
C ARG A 118 -20.30 -24.84 -12.10
N ASN A 119 -20.46 -24.30 -13.31
CA ASN A 119 -21.36 -24.88 -14.31
C ASN A 119 -20.93 -26.31 -14.70
N THR A 120 -19.61 -26.54 -14.85
CA THR A 120 -19.05 -27.88 -15.11
C THR A 120 -19.34 -28.84 -13.97
N LEU A 121 -19.17 -28.40 -12.72
CA LEU A 121 -19.47 -29.21 -11.53
C LEU A 121 -20.95 -29.58 -11.47
N GLU A 122 -21.85 -28.62 -11.71
CA GLU A 122 -23.29 -28.87 -11.76
C GLU A 122 -23.65 -29.89 -12.84
N HIS A 123 -23.02 -29.80 -14.02
CA HIS A 123 -23.20 -30.78 -15.08
C HIS A 123 -22.73 -32.19 -14.68
N HIS A 124 -21.56 -32.30 -14.04
CA HIS A 124 -21.05 -33.57 -13.53
C HIS A 124 -21.96 -34.15 -12.44
N CYS A 125 -22.43 -33.34 -11.50
CA CYS A 125 -23.38 -33.75 -10.48
C CYS A 125 -24.70 -34.26 -11.10
N SER A 126 -25.24 -33.55 -12.10
CA SER A 126 -26.43 -33.99 -12.84
C SER A 126 -26.21 -35.34 -13.54
N THR A 127 -25.05 -35.52 -14.18
CA THR A 127 -24.68 -36.76 -14.86
C THR A 127 -24.53 -37.92 -13.90
N LEU A 128 -23.86 -37.68 -12.76
CA LEU A 128 -23.70 -38.67 -11.70
C LEU A 128 -25.05 -39.08 -11.12
N ASN A 129 -25.94 -38.12 -10.86
CA ASN A 129 -27.29 -38.41 -10.36
C ASN A 129 -28.08 -39.29 -11.35
N LYS A 130 -27.96 -39.04 -12.66
CA LYS A 130 -28.55 -39.91 -13.69
C LYS A 130 -27.93 -41.30 -13.70
N ALA A 131 -26.63 -41.43 -13.53
CA ALA A 131 -25.97 -42.73 -13.46
C ALA A 131 -26.41 -43.52 -12.20
N VAL A 132 -26.49 -42.83 -11.05
CA VAL A 132 -26.95 -43.42 -9.79
C VAL A 132 -28.41 -43.86 -9.88
N SER A 133 -29.27 -43.12 -10.57
CA SER A 133 -30.68 -43.51 -10.76
C SER A 133 -30.86 -44.76 -11.63
N LEU A 134 -29.83 -45.19 -12.38
CA LEU A 134 -29.85 -46.45 -13.14
C LEU A 134 -29.44 -47.66 -12.31
N PHE A 135 -28.78 -47.49 -11.16
CA PHE A 135 -28.33 -48.61 -10.33
C PHE A 135 -29.47 -49.51 -9.82
N PRO A 136 -30.64 -49.00 -9.39
CA PRO A 136 -31.75 -49.86 -9.01
C PRO A 136 -32.22 -50.77 -10.15
N PHE A 137 -32.26 -50.25 -11.38
CA PHE A 137 -32.62 -51.02 -12.57
C PHE A 137 -31.57 -52.09 -12.88
N ILE A 138 -30.28 -51.73 -12.90
CA ILE A 138 -29.21 -52.71 -13.13
C ILE A 138 -29.25 -53.81 -12.05
N ARG A 139 -29.52 -53.43 -10.80
CA ARG A 139 -29.66 -54.39 -9.69
C ARG A 139 -30.86 -55.32 -9.88
N SER A 140 -32.02 -54.82 -10.32
CA SER A 140 -33.17 -55.68 -10.59
C SER A 140 -32.90 -56.65 -11.74
N GLU A 141 -32.25 -56.20 -12.81
CA GLU A 141 -31.86 -57.07 -13.93
C GLU A 141 -30.89 -58.17 -13.49
N LEU A 142 -29.92 -57.84 -12.62
CA LEU A 142 -28.99 -58.84 -12.06
C LEU A 142 -29.69 -59.89 -11.19
N GLU A 143 -30.66 -59.49 -10.36
CA GLU A 143 -31.45 -60.45 -9.59
C GLU A 143 -32.35 -61.31 -10.49
N ASN A 144 -32.96 -60.74 -11.53
CA ASN A 144 -33.71 -61.49 -12.53
C ASN A 144 -32.84 -62.55 -13.22
N ILE A 145 -31.63 -62.19 -13.68
CA ILE A 145 -30.69 -63.13 -14.29
C ILE A 145 -30.33 -64.24 -13.31
N LYS A 146 -30.04 -63.89 -12.06
CA LYS A 146 -29.70 -64.85 -11.00
C LYS A 146 -30.84 -65.82 -10.72
N GLU A 147 -32.09 -65.37 -10.71
CA GLU A 147 -33.26 -66.21 -10.55
C GLU A 147 -33.43 -67.19 -11.72
N VAL A 148 -33.30 -66.69 -12.96
CA VAL A 148 -33.36 -67.52 -14.18
C VAL A 148 -32.25 -68.58 -14.18
N VAL A 149 -31.03 -68.21 -13.83
CA VAL A 149 -29.91 -69.16 -13.74
C VAL A 149 -30.16 -70.20 -12.66
N SER A 150 -30.67 -69.81 -11.50
CA SER A 150 -30.98 -70.73 -10.40
C SER A 150 -32.07 -71.73 -10.80
N SER A 151 -33.16 -71.26 -11.40
CA SER A 151 -34.25 -72.10 -11.92
C SER A 151 -33.79 -73.09 -13.00
N ASN A 152 -32.94 -72.64 -13.93
CA ASN A 152 -32.35 -73.52 -14.94
C ASN A 152 -31.44 -74.59 -14.32
N LEU A 153 -30.70 -74.24 -13.27
CA LEU A 153 -29.80 -75.17 -12.60
C LEU A 153 -30.59 -76.26 -11.83
N GLU A 154 -31.71 -75.88 -11.20
CA GLU A 154 -32.67 -76.81 -10.61
C GLU A 154 -33.31 -77.72 -11.66
N SER A 155 -33.74 -77.14 -12.79
CA SER A 155 -34.32 -77.89 -13.91
C SER A 155 -33.33 -78.89 -14.51
N TRP A 156 -32.07 -78.48 -14.66
CA TRP A 156 -30.99 -79.37 -15.11
C TRP A 156 -30.72 -80.51 -14.12
N ALA A 157 -30.72 -80.22 -12.81
CA ALA A 157 -30.57 -81.24 -11.79
C ALA A 157 -31.72 -82.27 -11.83
N ALA A 158 -32.96 -81.82 -12.02
CA ALA A 158 -34.12 -82.68 -12.16
C ALA A 158 -34.03 -83.56 -13.42
N LEU A 159 -33.68 -82.97 -14.58
CA LEU A 159 -33.50 -83.70 -15.83
C LEU A 159 -32.39 -84.74 -15.73
N LYS A 160 -31.27 -84.39 -15.09
CA LYS A 160 -30.15 -85.32 -14.84
C LYS A 160 -30.61 -86.52 -14.02
N GLU A 161 -31.40 -86.31 -12.97
CA GLU A 161 -31.93 -87.39 -12.14
C GLU A 161 -32.92 -88.26 -12.92
N GLU A 162 -33.79 -87.67 -13.73
CA GLU A 162 -34.72 -88.40 -14.60
C GLU A 162 -33.97 -89.28 -15.61
N ILE A 163 -32.96 -88.73 -16.30
CA ILE A 163 -32.10 -89.48 -17.22
C ILE A 163 -31.43 -90.65 -16.48
N PHE A 164 -30.94 -90.42 -15.27
CA PHE A 164 -30.31 -91.47 -14.48
C PHE A 164 -31.29 -92.61 -14.13
N VAL A 165 -32.53 -92.28 -13.76
CA VAL A 165 -33.60 -93.25 -13.53
C VAL A 165 -33.96 -94.01 -14.80
N GLN A 166 -34.06 -93.33 -15.95
CA GLN A 166 -34.32 -93.97 -17.24
C GLN A 166 -33.19 -94.95 -17.61
N ILE A 167 -31.93 -94.53 -17.50
CA ILE A 167 -30.76 -95.40 -17.75
C ILE A 167 -30.81 -96.63 -16.85
N LYS A 168 -31.12 -96.47 -15.56
CA LYS A 168 -31.23 -97.59 -14.61
C LYS A 168 -32.37 -98.54 -14.99
N THR A 169 -33.49 -98.01 -15.46
CA THR A 169 -34.66 -98.80 -15.89
C THR A 169 -34.35 -99.60 -17.15
N VAL A 170 -33.81 -98.94 -18.19
CA VAL A 170 -33.36 -99.60 -19.43
C VAL A 170 -32.30 -100.65 -19.14
N SER A 171 -31.34 -100.34 -18.27
CA SER A 171 -30.30 -101.29 -17.87
C SER A 171 -30.90 -102.52 -17.15
N LYS A 172 -31.90 -102.31 -16.29
CA LYS A 172 -32.60 -103.41 -15.61
C LYS A 172 -33.41 -104.24 -16.59
N GLU A 173 -34.14 -103.62 -17.52
CA GLU A 173 -34.87 -104.34 -18.57
C GLU A 173 -33.92 -105.16 -19.45
N ALA A 174 -32.81 -104.56 -19.91
CA ALA A 174 -31.77 -105.24 -20.66
C ALA A 174 -31.21 -106.44 -19.88
N LEU A 175 -30.91 -106.28 -18.58
CA LEU A 175 -30.45 -107.37 -17.71
C LEU A 175 -31.48 -108.49 -17.53
N THR A 176 -32.78 -108.22 -17.66
CA THR A 176 -33.83 -109.26 -17.62
C THR A 176 -34.10 -109.91 -18.98
N GLU A 177 -33.84 -109.21 -20.08
CA GLU A 177 -33.96 -109.75 -21.44
C GLU A 177 -32.75 -110.59 -21.85
N ILE A 178 -31.53 -110.21 -21.43
CA ILE A 178 -30.30 -110.98 -21.67
C ILE A 178 -30.45 -112.48 -21.33
N PRO A 179 -30.94 -112.90 -20.14
CA PRO A 179 -31.11 -114.31 -19.82
C PRO A 179 -32.22 -114.98 -20.64
N LYS A 180 -33.30 -114.26 -21.01
CA LYS A 180 -34.36 -114.80 -21.88
C LYS A 180 -33.84 -115.03 -23.30
N LEU A 181 -33.08 -114.09 -23.82
CA LEU A 181 -32.39 -114.21 -25.11
C LEU A 181 -31.34 -115.33 -25.06
N ASN A 182 -30.56 -115.44 -23.99
CA ASN A 182 -29.60 -116.54 -23.80
C ASN A 182 -30.30 -117.91 -23.68
N GLN A 183 -31.48 -117.98 -23.04
CA GLN A 183 -32.28 -119.21 -22.98
C GLN A 183 -32.84 -119.58 -24.36
N ARG A 184 -33.34 -118.60 -25.12
CA ARG A 184 -33.77 -118.78 -26.52
C ARG A 184 -32.60 -119.18 -27.41
N LEU A 185 -31.43 -118.59 -27.22
CA LEU A 185 -30.19 -118.91 -27.90
C LEU A 185 -29.73 -120.32 -27.56
N ALA A 186 -29.75 -120.75 -26.29
CA ALA A 186 -29.40 -122.11 -25.88
C ALA A 186 -30.40 -123.18 -26.34
N LYS A 187 -31.68 -122.81 -26.54
CA LYS A 187 -32.69 -123.66 -27.19
C LYS A 187 -32.43 -123.77 -28.69
N SER A 188 -32.17 -122.62 -29.33
CA SER A 188 -31.81 -122.54 -30.74
C SER A 188 -30.46 -123.19 -31.06
N GLN A 189 -29.48 -123.18 -30.16
CA GLN A 189 -28.18 -123.85 -30.31
C GLN A 189 -28.30 -125.37 -30.24
N ARG A 190 -29.18 -125.93 -29.41
CA ARG A 190 -29.50 -127.37 -29.40
C ARG A 190 -30.24 -127.81 -30.67
N GLU A 191 -31.14 -126.96 -31.18
CA GLU A 191 -31.77 -127.15 -32.49
C GLU A 191 -30.75 -126.99 -33.64
N ASN A 192 -29.77 -126.08 -33.47
CA ASN A 192 -28.70 -125.84 -34.43
C ASN A 192 -27.71 -127.00 -34.46
N GLU A 193 -27.30 -127.62 -33.35
CA GLU A 193 -26.46 -128.83 -33.35
C GLU A 193 -27.13 -130.00 -34.10
N SER A 194 -28.46 -130.14 -34.00
CA SER A 194 -29.24 -131.12 -34.77
C SER A 194 -29.40 -130.75 -36.25
N LEU A 195 -29.40 -129.46 -36.59
CA LEU A 195 -29.43 -128.96 -37.97
C LEU A 195 -28.02 -128.88 -38.58
N GLN A 196 -26.95 -128.76 -37.79
CA GLN A 196 -25.54 -128.67 -38.21
C GLN A 196 -25.02 -130.03 -38.74
N GLU A 197 -25.64 -131.13 -38.33
CA GLU A 197 -25.50 -132.46 -38.96
C GLU A 197 -26.11 -132.50 -40.38
N LYS A 198 -27.18 -131.73 -40.64
CA LYS A 198 -27.86 -131.63 -41.95
C LYS A 198 -27.34 -130.48 -42.83
N VAL A 199 -26.82 -129.42 -42.22
CA VAL A 199 -26.34 -128.19 -42.85
C VAL A 199 -24.87 -128.30 -43.28
N LYS A 200 -24.09 -129.27 -42.74
CA LYS A 200 -22.81 -129.71 -43.33
C LYS A 200 -22.92 -130.13 -44.81
N HIS A 201 -24.12 -130.43 -45.31
CA HIS A 201 -24.35 -130.80 -46.71
C HIS A 201 -24.94 -129.66 -47.57
N LEU A 202 -25.42 -128.55 -47.01
CA LEU A 202 -26.06 -127.46 -47.78
C LEU A 202 -25.36 -126.10 -47.65
N THR A 203 -24.49 -125.89 -46.65
CA THR A 203 -23.58 -124.73 -46.55
C THR A 203 -22.27 -124.95 -47.31
N LEU A 204 -22.36 -125.36 -48.57
CA LEU A 204 -21.21 -125.42 -49.47
C LEU A 204 -21.28 -124.42 -50.60
N VAL A 205 -22.39 -123.70 -50.83
CA VAL A 205 -22.47 -122.90 -52.07
C VAL A 205 -22.84 -121.43 -51.89
N ALA A 206 -23.89 -121.07 -51.15
CA ALA A 206 -24.51 -119.78 -51.51
C ALA A 206 -24.19 -118.59 -50.58
N ASP A 207 -24.16 -118.76 -49.26
CA ASP A 207 -24.46 -117.58 -48.41
C ASP A 207 -23.22 -116.90 -47.78
N THR A 208 -22.00 -117.32 -48.12
CA THR A 208 -20.77 -116.75 -47.54
C THR A 208 -20.35 -115.42 -48.19
N VAL A 209 -20.81 -115.13 -49.40
CA VAL A 209 -20.32 -113.97 -50.17
C VAL A 209 -21.19 -112.72 -49.98
N GLU A 210 -22.49 -112.87 -49.73
CA GLU A 210 -23.41 -111.72 -49.71
C GLU A 210 -23.41 -110.96 -48.37
N LEU A 211 -23.18 -111.64 -47.24
CA LEU A 211 -23.18 -111.03 -45.90
C LEU A 211 -21.93 -110.18 -45.61
N LYS A 212 -20.78 -110.48 -46.24
CA LYS A 212 -19.53 -109.70 -46.03
C LYS A 212 -19.53 -108.34 -46.73
N THR A 213 -20.37 -108.15 -47.74
CA THR A 213 -20.39 -106.91 -48.54
C THR A 213 -21.13 -105.77 -47.84
N GLN A 214 -22.15 -106.07 -47.03
CA GLN A 214 -22.90 -105.06 -46.26
C GLN A 214 -22.14 -104.57 -45.00
N GLN A 215 -21.24 -105.38 -44.43
CA GLN A 215 -20.50 -105.05 -43.21
C GLN A 215 -19.32 -104.07 -43.44
N LEU A 216 -18.81 -103.99 -44.68
CA LEU A 216 -17.73 -103.07 -45.07
C LEU A 216 -18.23 -101.65 -45.39
N GLN A 217 -19.52 -101.48 -45.73
CA GLN A 217 -20.09 -100.19 -46.13
C GLN A 217 -20.39 -99.28 -44.93
N THR A 218 -20.73 -99.83 -43.76
CA THR A 218 -20.96 -99.06 -42.52
C THR A 218 -19.65 -98.57 -41.87
N SER A 219 -18.54 -99.29 -42.04
CA SER A 219 -17.20 -98.87 -41.56
C SER A 219 -16.62 -97.70 -42.37
N LEU A 220 -16.95 -97.59 -43.66
CA LEU A 220 -16.51 -96.48 -44.52
C LEU A 220 -17.17 -95.14 -44.14
N GLN A 221 -18.41 -95.19 -43.66
CA GLN A 221 -19.18 -93.99 -43.28
C GLN A 221 -18.71 -93.39 -41.94
N GLN A 222 -18.31 -94.23 -40.98
CA GLN A 222 -17.69 -93.80 -39.71
C GLN A 222 -16.28 -93.18 -39.90
N GLY A 223 -15.54 -93.62 -40.92
CA GLY A 223 -14.23 -93.03 -41.27
C GLY A 223 -14.33 -91.59 -41.80
N ASN A 224 -15.38 -91.29 -42.57
CA ASN A 224 -15.60 -89.96 -43.14
C ASN A 224 -16.03 -88.92 -42.08
N GLU A 225 -16.82 -89.32 -41.07
CA GLU A 225 -17.20 -88.44 -39.94
C GLU A 225 -16.03 -88.11 -39.02
N LEU A 226 -15.13 -89.07 -38.76
CA LEU A 226 -13.90 -88.80 -37.99
C LEU A 226 -12.94 -87.90 -38.77
N GLN A 227 -12.89 -88.02 -40.10
CA GLN A 227 -12.08 -87.15 -40.94
C GLN A 227 -12.62 -85.71 -41.02
N SER A 228 -13.95 -85.50 -41.04
CA SER A 228 -14.52 -84.14 -40.97
C SER A 228 -14.25 -83.48 -39.63
N ARG A 229 -14.40 -84.24 -38.54
CA ARG A 229 -14.15 -83.76 -37.17
C ARG A 229 -12.69 -83.40 -36.92
N CYS A 230 -11.75 -84.16 -37.49
CA CYS A 230 -10.33 -83.80 -37.45
C CYS A 230 -10.03 -82.49 -38.20
N ARG A 231 -10.70 -82.22 -39.34
CA ARG A 231 -10.51 -80.95 -40.08
C ARG A 231 -11.09 -79.75 -39.32
N GLU A 232 -12.22 -79.92 -38.63
CA GLU A 232 -12.82 -78.87 -37.80
C GLU A 232 -11.96 -78.51 -36.60
N LEU A 233 -11.46 -79.51 -35.87
CA LEU A 233 -10.55 -79.30 -34.74
C LEU A 233 -9.23 -78.63 -35.17
N GLN A 234 -8.74 -78.95 -36.37
CA GLN A 234 -7.53 -78.33 -36.93
C GLN A 234 -7.75 -76.85 -37.31
N LYS A 235 -8.97 -76.49 -37.77
CA LYS A 235 -9.35 -75.10 -38.02
C LYS A 235 -9.48 -74.31 -36.70
N GLU A 236 -10.09 -74.89 -35.69
CA GLU A 236 -10.27 -74.28 -34.37
C GLU A 236 -8.92 -74.04 -33.67
N THR A 237 -7.98 -74.97 -33.83
CA THR A 237 -6.60 -74.82 -33.32
C THR A 237 -5.87 -73.65 -34.00
N LEU A 238 -6.08 -73.45 -35.31
CA LEU A 238 -5.48 -72.34 -36.06
C LEU A 238 -6.07 -70.98 -35.61
N ASP A 239 -7.38 -70.91 -35.42
CA ASP A 239 -8.07 -69.69 -34.96
C ASP A 239 -7.65 -69.30 -33.53
N LEU A 240 -7.51 -70.28 -32.63
CA LEU A 240 -6.99 -70.05 -31.27
C LEU A 240 -5.52 -69.59 -31.30
N THR A 241 -4.70 -70.14 -32.19
CA THR A 241 -3.30 -69.71 -32.36
C THR A 241 -3.22 -68.24 -32.80
N ASN A 242 -4.05 -67.83 -33.77
CA ASN A 242 -4.12 -66.43 -34.22
C ASN A 242 -4.59 -65.47 -33.12
N GLN A 243 -5.52 -65.89 -32.26
CA GLN A 243 -5.97 -65.09 -31.11
C GLN A 243 -4.87 -64.92 -30.05
N VAL A 244 -4.09 -65.97 -29.78
CA VAL A 244 -2.96 -65.91 -28.85
C VAL A 244 -1.89 -64.94 -29.36
N GLU A 245 -1.53 -64.99 -30.63
CA GLU A 245 -0.57 -64.05 -31.24
C GLU A 245 -1.07 -62.60 -31.19
N THR A 246 -2.34 -62.37 -31.54
CA THR A 246 -2.97 -61.05 -31.49
C THR A 246 -2.98 -60.48 -30.06
N THR A 247 -3.24 -61.33 -29.07
CA THR A 247 -3.25 -60.94 -27.66
C THR A 247 -1.83 -60.68 -27.14
N GLY A 248 -0.84 -61.46 -27.59
CA GLY A 248 0.58 -61.25 -27.31
C GLY A 248 1.09 -59.90 -27.80
N LEU A 249 0.71 -59.48 -29.01
CA LEU A 249 1.07 -58.16 -29.55
C LEU A 249 0.45 -57.02 -28.73
N LYS A 250 -0.81 -57.17 -28.29
CA LYS A 250 -1.47 -56.19 -27.40
C LYS A 250 -0.77 -56.09 -26.05
N LEU A 251 -0.33 -57.22 -25.48
CA LEU A 251 0.40 -57.26 -24.21
C LEU A 251 1.76 -56.54 -24.32
N GLN A 252 2.50 -56.75 -25.41
CA GLN A 252 3.75 -56.03 -25.67
C GLN A 252 3.55 -54.51 -25.75
N LYS A 253 2.48 -54.06 -26.41
CA LYS A 253 2.14 -52.64 -26.50
C LYS A 253 1.86 -52.02 -25.12
N VAL A 254 1.02 -52.68 -24.31
CA VAL A 254 0.70 -52.22 -22.95
C VAL A 254 1.94 -52.21 -22.05
N THR A 255 2.84 -53.18 -22.22
CA THR A 255 4.11 -53.23 -21.47
C THR A 255 5.02 -52.06 -21.82
N ALA A 256 5.15 -51.71 -23.10
CA ALA A 256 5.94 -50.55 -23.54
C ALA A 256 5.36 -49.21 -23.04
N GLU A 257 4.03 -49.08 -23.02
CA GLU A 257 3.34 -47.91 -22.45
C GLU A 257 3.55 -47.81 -20.93
N MET A 258 3.48 -48.94 -20.21
CA MET A 258 3.76 -49.00 -18.77
C MET A 258 5.21 -48.56 -18.46
N ASP A 259 6.19 -49.02 -19.23
CA ASP A 259 7.60 -48.62 -19.07
C ASP A 259 7.83 -47.14 -19.37
N HIS A 260 7.10 -46.58 -20.34
CA HIS A 260 7.12 -45.14 -20.62
C HIS A 260 6.59 -44.32 -19.43
N TYR A 261 5.43 -44.68 -18.88
CA TYR A 261 4.86 -44.00 -17.71
C TYR A 261 5.72 -44.12 -16.47
N LYS A 262 6.38 -45.27 -16.26
CA LYS A 262 7.33 -45.46 -15.16
C LYS A 262 8.52 -44.51 -15.23
N LYS A 263 9.08 -44.29 -16.43
CA LYS A 263 10.16 -43.31 -16.65
C LYS A 263 9.69 -41.88 -16.41
N LEU A 264 8.50 -41.53 -16.90
CA LEU A 264 7.90 -40.21 -16.68
C LEU A 264 7.68 -39.93 -15.19
N LEU A 265 7.23 -40.94 -14.44
CA LEU A 265 7.00 -40.84 -13.00
C LEU A 265 8.31 -40.63 -12.22
N MET A 266 9.39 -41.32 -12.60
CA MET A 266 10.72 -41.08 -12.02
C MET A 266 11.21 -39.66 -12.26
N MET A 267 11.07 -39.14 -13.49
CA MET A 267 11.49 -37.77 -13.82
C MET A 267 10.69 -36.73 -13.02
N LYS A 268 9.37 -36.91 -12.91
CA LYS A 268 8.52 -36.03 -12.10
C LYS A 268 8.85 -36.09 -10.60
N SER A 269 9.24 -37.25 -10.08
CA SER A 269 9.75 -37.37 -8.71
C SER A 269 11.01 -36.54 -8.50
N THR A 270 11.95 -36.59 -9.44
CA THR A 270 13.19 -35.78 -9.32
C THR A 270 12.94 -34.28 -9.43
N GLU A 271 12.00 -33.85 -10.29
CA GLU A 271 11.58 -32.44 -10.36
C GLU A 271 10.94 -31.97 -9.04
N LEU A 272 10.10 -32.82 -8.44
CA LEU A 272 9.47 -32.53 -7.14
C LEU A 272 10.51 -32.33 -6.04
N ASP A 273 11.53 -33.19 -5.98
CA ASP A 273 12.61 -33.10 -4.99
C ASP A 273 13.41 -31.80 -5.15
N VAL A 274 13.69 -31.37 -6.39
CA VAL A 274 14.35 -30.09 -6.67
C VAL A 274 13.49 -28.92 -6.18
N CYS A 275 12.22 -28.87 -6.57
CA CYS A 275 11.30 -27.81 -6.13
C CYS A 275 11.14 -27.78 -4.60
N GLN A 276 11.13 -28.94 -3.94
CA GLN A 276 11.01 -29.02 -2.49
C GLN A 276 12.27 -28.47 -1.79
N ASN A 277 13.46 -28.70 -2.37
CA ASN A 277 14.70 -28.16 -1.84
C ASN A 277 14.83 -26.64 -2.05
N GLU A 278 14.39 -26.12 -3.20
CA GLU A 278 14.31 -24.68 -3.44
C GLU A 278 13.35 -23.99 -2.48
N LEU A 279 12.18 -24.59 -2.22
CA LEU A 279 11.22 -24.08 -1.25
C LEU A 279 11.82 -24.00 0.17
N LYS A 280 12.57 -25.02 0.59
CA LYS A 280 13.26 -25.01 1.90
C LYS A 280 14.30 -23.89 1.98
N LYS A 281 15.07 -23.68 0.92
CA LYS A 281 16.07 -22.60 0.84
C LYS A 281 15.40 -21.22 0.95
N MET A 282 14.35 -20.98 0.17
CA MET A 282 13.59 -19.72 0.20
C MET A 282 12.98 -19.46 1.58
N LYS A 283 12.44 -20.49 2.26
CA LYS A 283 11.91 -20.34 3.62
C LYS A 283 12.97 -19.93 4.64
N TYR A 284 14.18 -20.49 4.52
CA TYR A 284 15.29 -20.14 5.41
C TYR A 284 15.75 -18.68 5.19
N GLU A 285 15.93 -18.28 3.93
CA GLU A 285 16.30 -16.90 3.57
C GLU A 285 15.22 -15.89 3.99
N ASN A 286 13.94 -16.24 3.81
CA ASN A 286 12.82 -15.42 4.26
C ASN A 286 12.77 -15.28 5.79
N GLY A 287 13.07 -16.35 6.53
CA GLY A 287 13.15 -16.27 8.00
C GLY A 287 14.26 -15.33 8.48
N ILE A 288 15.40 -15.30 7.79
CA ILE A 288 16.49 -14.37 8.08
C ILE A 288 16.08 -12.92 7.78
N SER A 289 15.46 -12.66 6.63
CA SER A 289 15.02 -11.31 6.26
C SER A 289 13.92 -10.79 7.19
N GLU A 290 12.96 -11.63 7.56
CA GLU A 290 11.90 -11.30 8.51
C GLU A 290 12.45 -10.97 9.90
N SER A 291 13.40 -11.78 10.40
CA SER A 291 14.06 -11.48 11.68
C SER A 291 14.83 -10.16 11.64
N ARG A 292 15.49 -9.84 10.52
CA ARG A 292 16.22 -8.57 10.35
C ARG A 292 15.26 -7.38 10.33
N LEU A 293 14.20 -7.44 9.52
CA LEU A 293 13.19 -6.38 9.43
C LEU A 293 12.47 -6.16 10.76
N THR A 294 12.17 -7.23 11.50
CA THR A 294 11.55 -7.12 12.83
C THR A 294 12.45 -6.40 13.82
N LYS A 295 13.77 -6.62 13.75
CA LYS A 295 14.75 -5.91 14.59
C LYS A 295 14.83 -4.43 14.21
N GLU A 296 14.96 -4.12 12.92
CA GLU A 296 15.00 -2.74 12.41
C GLU A 296 13.71 -1.98 12.79
N LEU A 297 12.54 -2.62 12.73
CA LEU A 297 11.27 -2.02 13.13
C LEU A 297 11.27 -1.62 14.61
N LYS A 298 11.71 -2.51 15.51
CA LYS A 298 11.79 -2.22 16.94
C LYS A 298 12.74 -1.05 17.24
N GLU A 299 13.91 -1.01 16.60
CA GLU A 299 14.87 0.10 16.76
C GLU A 299 14.26 1.44 16.30
N LYS A 300 13.45 1.44 15.23
CA LYS A 300 12.74 2.63 14.75
C LYS A 300 11.59 3.04 15.66
N GLU A 301 10.84 2.09 16.23
CA GLU A 301 9.80 2.36 17.22
C GLU A 301 10.38 2.98 18.49
N GLU A 302 11.50 2.46 18.99
CA GLU A 302 12.21 3.03 20.14
C GLU A 302 12.73 4.45 19.84
N SER A 303 13.33 4.65 18.65
CA SER A 303 13.80 5.97 18.23
C SER A 303 12.66 6.99 18.10
N LEU A 304 11.50 6.56 17.59
CA LEU A 304 10.30 7.39 17.49
C LEU A 304 9.77 7.77 18.88
N LEU A 305 9.73 6.82 19.82
CA LEU A 305 9.31 7.07 21.18
C LEU A 305 10.18 8.13 21.86
N ILE A 306 11.51 8.03 21.69
CA ILE A 306 12.46 9.03 22.20
C ILE A 306 12.18 10.40 21.58
N SER A 307 12.00 10.47 20.26
CA SER A 307 11.68 11.72 19.56
C SER A 307 10.39 12.35 20.08
N GLN A 308 9.33 11.55 20.28
CA GLN A 308 8.06 12.01 20.85
C GLN A 308 8.22 12.56 22.27
N GLN A 309 9.01 11.90 23.12
CA GLN A 309 9.32 12.38 24.46
C GLN A 309 10.06 13.72 24.44
N VAL A 310 11.03 13.88 23.53
CA VAL A 310 11.75 15.15 23.34
C VAL A 310 10.81 16.25 22.86
N CYS A 311 9.97 15.99 21.86
CA CYS A 311 8.98 16.96 21.39
C CYS A 311 8.04 17.41 22.50
N LYS A 312 7.56 16.47 23.33
CA LYS A 312 6.70 16.78 24.48
C LYS A 312 7.42 17.67 25.49
N HIS A 313 8.67 17.34 25.82
CA HIS A 313 9.47 18.15 26.75
C HIS A 313 9.70 19.57 26.24
N LEU A 314 10.05 19.72 24.96
CA LEU A 314 10.23 21.04 24.33
C LEU A 314 8.93 21.85 24.31
N GLN A 315 7.79 21.20 24.10
CA GLN A 315 6.48 21.85 24.15
C GLN A 315 6.16 22.38 25.57
N GLU A 316 6.48 21.61 26.60
CA GLU A 316 6.35 22.05 28.00
C GLU A 316 7.30 23.22 28.32
N GLU A 317 8.53 23.19 27.82
CA GLU A 317 9.51 24.26 28.01
C GLU A 317 9.09 25.57 27.32
N VAL A 318 8.53 25.48 26.10
CA VAL A 318 7.98 26.64 25.38
C VAL A 318 6.81 27.25 26.15
N ALA A 319 5.85 26.44 26.60
CA ALA A 319 4.71 26.92 27.38
C ALA A 319 5.14 27.59 28.71
N GLU A 320 6.20 27.09 29.34
CA GLU A 320 6.78 27.70 30.52
C GLU A 320 7.48 29.04 30.21
N LYS A 321 8.21 29.13 29.08
CA LYS A 321 8.84 30.39 28.64
C LYS A 321 7.79 31.44 28.29
N GLU A 322 6.71 31.07 27.60
CA GLU A 322 5.59 31.97 27.29
C GLU A 322 4.96 32.53 28.58
N ARG A 323 4.69 31.68 29.57
CA ARG A 323 4.18 32.14 30.88
C ARG A 323 5.12 33.13 31.57
N ARG A 324 6.43 32.88 31.54
CA ARG A 324 7.42 33.81 32.11
C ARG A 324 7.50 35.12 31.35
N GLU A 325 7.40 35.07 30.02
CA GLU A 325 7.39 36.26 29.17
C GLU A 325 6.15 37.13 29.46
N GLU A 326 4.97 36.52 29.58
CA GLU A 326 3.76 37.24 29.97
C GLU A 326 3.87 37.87 31.36
N ASP A 327 4.40 37.14 32.34
CA ASP A 327 4.64 37.66 33.69
C ASP A 327 5.61 38.86 33.67
N LEU A 328 6.68 38.78 32.87
CA LEU A 328 7.61 39.90 32.68
C LEU A 328 6.91 41.09 32.01
N LYS A 329 6.14 40.88 30.94
CA LYS A 329 5.36 41.94 30.29
C LYS A 329 4.44 42.64 31.30
N ARG A 330 3.71 41.88 32.12
CA ARG A 330 2.84 42.46 33.18
C ARG A 330 3.63 43.28 34.20
N ARG A 331 4.82 42.84 34.59
CA ARG A 331 5.70 43.61 35.51
C ARG A 331 6.22 44.89 34.85
N THR A 332 6.71 44.79 33.61
CA THR A 332 7.20 45.94 32.85
C THR A 332 6.10 46.99 32.69
N SER A 333 4.88 46.61 32.29
CA SER A 333 3.76 47.55 32.17
C SER A 333 3.39 48.23 33.49
N ARG A 334 3.51 47.53 34.63
CA ARG A 334 3.32 48.16 35.96
C ARG A 334 4.41 49.18 36.25
N SER A 335 5.67 48.82 36.04
CA SER A 335 6.81 49.74 36.22
C SER A 335 6.74 50.94 35.27
N GLU A 336 6.30 50.75 34.03
CA GLU A 336 6.07 51.84 33.07
C GLU A 336 4.96 52.77 33.55
N SER A 337 3.83 52.22 34.04
CA SER A 337 2.74 53.03 34.61
C SER A 337 3.19 53.80 35.85
N GLU A 338 3.94 53.17 36.76
CA GLU A 338 4.51 53.82 37.95
C GLU A 338 5.47 54.94 37.54
N LEU A 339 6.35 54.69 36.58
CA LEU A 339 7.27 55.69 36.06
C LEU A 339 6.53 56.89 35.47
N GLU A 340 5.45 56.66 34.71
CA GLU A 340 4.65 57.73 34.12
C GLU A 340 3.96 58.58 35.20
N THR A 341 3.42 57.95 36.25
CA THR A 341 2.87 58.68 37.40
C THR A 341 3.92 59.52 38.12
N LEU A 342 5.14 59.00 38.30
CA LEU A 342 6.24 59.74 38.94
C LEU A 342 6.70 60.92 38.07
N LYS A 343 6.76 60.77 36.75
CA LYS A 343 7.07 61.89 35.83
C LYS A 343 6.02 62.99 35.92
N ALA A 344 4.74 62.64 35.93
CA ALA A 344 3.65 63.61 36.05
C ALA A 344 3.74 64.38 37.39
N LEU A 345 3.98 63.67 38.50
CA LEU A 345 4.21 64.29 39.80
C LEU A 345 5.45 65.19 39.81
N LEU A 346 6.55 64.74 39.21
CA LEU A 346 7.77 65.55 39.10
C LEU A 346 7.49 66.85 38.36
N GLN A 347 6.82 66.78 37.20
CA GLN A 347 6.46 67.95 36.40
C GLN A 347 5.57 68.91 37.20
N GLN A 348 4.55 68.39 37.90
CA GLN A 348 3.70 69.21 38.77
C GLN A 348 4.52 69.91 39.87
N THR A 349 5.45 69.19 40.49
CA THR A 349 6.30 69.74 41.56
C THR A 349 7.26 70.81 41.01
N GLU A 350 7.80 70.61 39.81
CA GLU A 350 8.63 71.61 39.12
C GLU A 350 7.83 72.89 38.80
N GLU A 351 6.59 72.74 38.32
CA GLU A 351 5.66 73.86 38.09
C GLU A 351 5.35 74.61 39.40
N GLU A 352 5.03 73.90 40.48
CA GLU A 352 4.82 74.48 41.81
C GLU A 352 6.05 75.23 42.33
N VAL A 353 7.26 74.68 42.16
CA VAL A 353 8.52 75.34 42.54
C VAL A 353 8.74 76.62 41.72
N VAL A 354 8.43 76.61 40.43
CA VAL A 354 8.50 77.81 39.58
C VAL A 354 7.52 78.87 40.08
N MET A 355 6.28 78.49 40.37
CA MET A 355 5.26 79.40 40.92
C MET A 355 5.69 80.00 42.26
N LEU A 356 6.16 79.18 43.20
CA LEU A 356 6.65 79.65 44.50
C LEU A 356 7.87 80.59 44.37
N LYS A 357 8.77 80.33 43.41
CA LYS A 357 9.89 81.23 43.12
C LYS A 357 9.39 82.59 42.61
N GLN A 358 8.40 82.60 41.72
CA GLN A 358 7.78 83.84 41.23
C GLN A 358 7.07 84.61 42.36
N GLU A 359 6.32 83.93 43.22
CA GLU A 359 5.69 84.56 44.40
C GLU A 359 6.72 85.16 45.35
N ARG A 360 7.82 84.43 45.64
CA ARG A 360 8.92 84.93 46.45
C ARG A 360 9.55 86.18 45.83
N GLU A 361 9.75 86.20 44.52
CA GLU A 361 10.33 87.34 43.81
C GLU A 361 9.40 88.56 43.84
N LEU A 362 8.10 88.38 43.63
CA LEU A 362 7.09 89.43 43.80
C LEU A 362 7.07 89.98 45.24
N MET A 363 7.16 89.09 46.24
CA MET A 363 7.22 89.47 47.65
C MET A 363 8.49 90.27 47.96
N LEU A 364 9.65 89.85 47.44
CA LEU A 364 10.91 90.58 47.58
C LEU A 364 10.81 91.98 46.94
N ILE A 365 10.27 92.09 45.73
CA ILE A 365 10.03 93.38 45.06
C ILE A 365 9.10 94.27 45.90
N SER A 366 8.03 93.71 46.46
CA SER A 366 7.10 94.43 47.34
C SER A 366 7.78 94.95 48.61
N HIS A 367 8.57 94.10 49.29
CA HIS A 367 9.34 94.49 50.47
C HIS A 367 10.42 95.55 50.15
N GLN A 368 11.10 95.42 49.01
CA GLN A 368 12.05 96.40 48.51
C GLN A 368 11.38 97.76 48.33
N ASN A 369 10.25 97.81 47.60
CA ASN A 369 9.46 99.02 47.39
C ASN A 369 8.97 99.65 48.70
N ARG A 370 8.53 98.82 49.66
CA ARG A 370 8.09 99.28 51.00
C ARG A 370 9.25 99.88 51.78
N THR A 371 10.43 99.26 51.70
CA THR A 371 11.65 99.74 52.35
C THR A 371 12.10 101.06 51.75
N GLU A 372 12.09 101.18 50.43
CA GLU A 372 12.38 102.43 49.71
C GLU A 372 11.38 103.54 50.06
N GLN A 373 10.08 103.25 50.13
CA GLN A 373 9.06 104.20 50.60
C GLN A 373 9.31 104.67 52.03
N LEU A 374 9.66 103.76 52.94
CA LEU A 374 9.96 104.10 54.33
C LEU A 374 11.24 104.94 54.43
N GLN A 375 12.28 104.59 53.67
CA GLN A 375 13.51 105.39 53.57
C GLN A 375 13.23 106.79 53.02
N GLU A 376 12.39 106.92 51.98
CA GLU A 376 12.02 108.22 51.43
C GLU A 376 11.15 109.02 52.41
N THR A 377 10.22 108.38 53.12
CA THR A 377 9.44 109.02 54.18
C THR A 377 10.35 109.54 55.30
N LEU A 378 11.38 108.77 55.66
CA LEU A 378 12.36 109.18 56.67
C LEU A 378 13.19 110.37 56.17
N ARG A 379 13.67 110.35 54.91
CA ARG A 379 14.35 111.50 54.28
C ARG A 379 13.45 112.73 54.26
N GLN A 380 12.16 112.56 53.96
CA GLN A 380 11.19 113.66 53.95
C GLN A 380 10.95 114.23 55.36
N LYS A 381 10.90 113.37 56.39
CA LYS A 381 10.84 113.82 57.79
C LYS A 381 12.09 114.57 58.22
N MET A 382 13.28 114.08 57.85
CA MET A 382 14.55 114.79 58.10
C MET A 382 14.55 116.17 57.43
N ARG A 383 14.12 116.26 56.15
CA ARG A 383 13.96 117.54 55.44
C ARG A 383 12.91 118.47 56.08
N ASN A 384 11.83 117.90 56.61
CA ASN A 384 10.82 118.68 57.34
C ASN A 384 11.35 119.16 58.70
N GLU A 385 12.08 118.33 59.45
CA GLU A 385 12.76 118.75 60.69
C GLU A 385 13.81 119.83 60.44
N ASP A 386 14.53 119.77 59.32
CA ASP A 386 15.45 120.83 58.89
C ASP A 386 14.68 122.12 58.54
N ASN A 387 13.51 122.02 57.89
CA ASN A 387 12.60 123.16 57.66
C ASN A 387 11.98 123.74 58.95
N TRP A 388 11.81 122.95 60.01
CA TRP A 388 11.37 123.44 61.33
C TRP A 388 12.52 124.10 62.10
N ARG A 389 13.77 123.58 61.97
CA ARG A 389 14.98 124.22 62.53
C ARG A 389 15.32 125.56 61.87
N GLU A 390 14.91 125.80 60.62
CA GLU A 390 15.09 127.08 59.93
C GLU A 390 14.06 128.17 60.29
N LYS A 391 12.94 127.82 60.95
CA LYS A 391 11.93 128.80 61.39
C LYS A 391 12.16 129.38 62.80
N ASP A 392 12.99 128.74 63.62
CA ASP A 392 13.28 129.18 65.00
C ASP A 392 14.58 130.01 65.11
N ILE A 393 15.18 130.45 64.00
CA ILE A 393 16.36 131.34 63.96
C ILE A 393 16.00 132.65 63.23
N ILE A 394 14.83 133.24 63.51
CA ILE A 394 14.54 134.68 63.33
C ILE A 394 13.52 135.08 64.41
N LEU A 395 13.93 135.09 65.69
CA LEU A 395 13.37 135.90 66.79
C LEU A 395 14.22 135.71 68.07
N GLU A 396 15.49 136.08 67.97
CA GLU A 396 16.34 136.81 68.92
C GLU A 396 17.57 137.29 68.14
#